data_AF-E8N6K2-F1
#
_entry.id   AF-E8N6K2-F1
#
_cell.length_a   1.000
_cell.length_b   1.000
_cell.length_c   1.000
_cell.angle_alpha   90.00
_cell.angle_beta   90.00
_cell.angle_gamma   90.00
#
_symmetry.space_group_name_H-M   'P 1'
#
loop_
_entity.id
_entity.type
_entity.pdbx_description
1 polymer ?
#
loop_
_entity_poly.entity_id
_entity_poly.type
_entity_poly.pdbx_seq_one_letter_code
_entity_poly.pdbx_strand_id
1 'polypeptide(L)'
;MVDRDAMARAHEIFDPIAERQCALPDIDLGRMFGAEGLRVRAKVYAFVVHNGSLVVKLSEERARDLIASGTAGPMIMRGRPLREWVEVPMDAGAAVWAELIDEARVFVDAITP
;
A
#
# COMPACT_ATOMS: atom_id res chain seq x y z
N MET A 1 5.15 9.81 -16.84
CA MET A 1 4.17 9.23 -17.78
C MET A 1 3.47 8.12 -17.04
N VAL A 2 2.14 8.10 -16.98
CA VAL A 2 1.40 7.02 -16.30
C VAL A 2 1.61 5.75 -17.11
N ASP A 3 2.23 4.74 -16.51
CA ASP A 3 2.35 3.42 -17.12
C ASP A 3 1.03 2.69 -16.90
N ARG A 4 0.12 2.82 -17.87
CA ARG A 4 -1.24 2.26 -17.78
C ARG A 4 -1.22 0.74 -17.74
N ASP A 5 -0.25 0.11 -18.38
CA ASP A 5 -0.13 -1.35 -18.43
C ASP A 5 0.42 -1.90 -17.10
N ALA A 6 1.36 -1.18 -16.46
CA ALA A 6 1.78 -1.50 -15.10
C ALA A 6 0.62 -1.34 -14.10
N MET A 7 -0.15 -0.25 -14.20
CA MET A 7 -1.31 -0.05 -13.33
C MET A 7 -2.37 -1.16 -13.51
N ALA A 8 -2.71 -1.52 -14.74
CA ALA A 8 -3.69 -2.58 -15.00
C ALA A 8 -3.27 -3.91 -14.36
N ARG A 9 -2.02 -4.33 -14.57
CA ARG A 9 -1.50 -5.58 -13.98
C ARG A 9 -1.39 -5.51 -12.46
N ALA A 10 -1.08 -4.35 -11.90
CA ALA A 10 -1.08 -4.15 -10.45
C ALA A 10 -2.49 -4.31 -9.86
N HIS A 11 -3.52 -3.79 -10.55
CA HIS A 11 -4.92 -3.95 -10.15
C HIS A 11 -5.40 -5.41 -10.24
N GLU A 12 -4.89 -6.22 -11.18
CA GLU A 12 -5.15 -7.67 -11.21
C GLU A 12 -4.69 -8.38 -9.92
N ILE A 13 -3.68 -7.84 -9.23
CA ILE A 13 -3.18 -8.34 -7.94
C ILE A 13 -3.93 -7.67 -6.77
N PHE A 14 -4.06 -6.34 -6.82
CA PHE A 14 -4.59 -5.54 -5.73
C PHE A 14 -6.09 -5.73 -5.52
N ASP A 15 -6.90 -5.75 -6.59
CA ASP A 15 -8.35 -5.70 -6.48
C ASP A 15 -8.92 -6.90 -5.72
N PRO A 16 -8.49 -8.17 -5.97
CA PRO A 16 -8.97 -9.30 -5.17
C PRO A 16 -8.56 -9.23 -3.69
N ILE A 17 -7.42 -8.58 -3.37
CA ILE A 17 -7.01 -8.36 -1.98
C ILE A 17 -7.89 -7.28 -1.37
N ALA A 18 -8.12 -6.18 -2.08
CA ALA A 18 -8.94 -5.07 -1.65
C ALA A 18 -10.40 -5.49 -1.39
N GLU A 19 -10.98 -6.33 -2.25
CA GLU A 19 -12.31 -6.90 -2.05
C GLU A 19 -12.42 -7.67 -0.72
N ARG A 20 -11.40 -8.47 -0.37
CA ARG A 20 -11.36 -9.19 0.92
C ARG A 20 -11.21 -8.24 2.10
N GLN A 21 -10.42 -7.18 1.95
CA GLN A 21 -10.24 -6.17 2.99
C GLN A 21 -11.54 -5.40 3.24
N CYS A 22 -12.27 -5.01 2.19
CA CYS A 22 -13.56 -4.32 2.29
C CYS A 22 -14.69 -5.18 2.87
N ALA A 23 -14.50 -6.48 3.03
CA ALA A 23 -15.42 -7.33 3.78
C ALA A 23 -15.24 -7.20 5.32
N LEU A 24 -14.15 -6.55 5.77
CA LEU A 24 -13.90 -6.29 7.18
C LEU A 24 -14.61 -5.00 7.64
N PRO A 25 -14.97 -4.90 8.93
CA PRO A 25 -15.55 -3.68 9.49
C PRO A 25 -14.65 -2.46 9.30
N ASP A 26 -15.26 -1.30 9.07
CA ASP A 26 -14.60 0.01 8.97
C ASP A 26 -13.58 0.16 7.83
N ILE A 27 -13.54 -0.79 6.89
CA ILE A 27 -12.69 -0.75 5.70
C ILE A 27 -13.49 -0.33 4.47
N ASP A 28 -12.99 0.67 3.76
CA ASP A 28 -13.55 1.09 2.48
C ASP A 28 -12.46 1.41 1.44
N LEU A 29 -12.88 1.54 0.19
CA LEU A 29 -12.07 2.15 -0.85
C LEU A 29 -12.38 3.64 -0.95
N GLY A 30 -11.35 4.43 -1.23
CA GLY A 30 -11.60 5.66 -1.96
C GLY A 30 -10.38 6.51 -2.20
N ARG A 31 -10.63 7.72 -2.72
CA ARG A 31 -9.60 8.49 -3.39
C ARG A 31 -8.63 9.19 -2.43
N MET A 32 -7.34 9.04 -2.69
CA MET A 32 -6.27 9.83 -2.09
C MET A 32 -5.09 9.96 -3.06
N PHE A 33 -4.43 11.13 -3.08
CA PHE A 33 -3.27 11.39 -3.95
C PHE A 33 -3.51 11.15 -5.45
N GLY A 34 -4.76 11.25 -5.91
CA GLY A 34 -5.13 10.97 -7.30
C GLY A 34 -5.26 9.47 -7.64
N ALA A 35 -5.08 8.58 -6.66
CA ALA A 35 -5.32 7.15 -6.75
C ALA A 35 -6.50 6.73 -5.86
N GLU A 36 -7.02 5.53 -6.06
CA GLU A 36 -7.95 4.88 -5.14
C GLU A 36 -7.17 3.94 -4.20
N GLY A 37 -7.53 3.92 -2.92
CA GLY A 37 -6.81 3.16 -1.90
C GLY A 37 -7.71 2.64 -0.79
N LEU A 38 -7.23 1.62 -0.11
CA LEU A 38 -7.85 1.05 1.08
C LEU A 38 -7.66 1.98 2.27
N ARG A 39 -8.74 2.17 3.03
CA ARG A 39 -8.74 2.96 4.26
C ARG A 39 -9.39 2.18 5.38
N VAL A 40 -8.89 2.40 6.59
CA VAL A 40 -9.54 2.00 7.85
C VAL A 40 -9.98 3.26 8.57
N ARG A 41 -11.28 3.38 8.91
CA ARG A 41 -11.85 4.56 9.57
C ARG A 41 -11.42 5.88 8.88
N ALA A 42 -11.52 5.89 7.55
CA ALA A 42 -11.11 6.97 6.64
C ALA A 42 -9.60 7.32 6.60
N LYS A 43 -8.73 6.51 7.21
CA LYS A 43 -7.27 6.63 7.12
C LYS A 43 -6.70 5.64 6.11
N VAL A 44 -6.03 6.16 5.08
CA VAL A 44 -5.40 5.32 4.05
C VAL A 44 -4.27 4.47 4.63
N TYR A 45 -4.19 3.22 4.19
CA TYR A 45 -3.10 2.33 4.56
C TYR A 45 -2.49 1.58 3.38
N ALA A 46 -3.20 1.45 2.25
CA ALA A 46 -2.66 0.82 1.04
C ALA A 46 -3.26 1.38 -0.25
N PHE A 47 -2.46 1.51 -1.32
CA PHE A 47 -2.93 1.88 -2.66
C PHE A 47 -1.88 1.56 -3.74
N VAL A 48 -2.27 1.54 -5.01
CA VAL A 48 -1.34 1.36 -6.14
C VAL A 48 -0.95 2.71 -6.74
N VAL A 49 0.34 2.92 -6.99
CA VAL A 49 0.85 4.12 -7.69
C VAL A 49 1.04 3.89 -9.20
N HIS A 50 1.30 4.97 -9.93
CA HIS A 50 1.35 4.97 -11.40
C HIS A 50 2.42 4.06 -12.05
N ASN A 51 3.38 3.55 -11.27
CA ASN A 51 4.42 2.61 -11.74
C ASN A 51 4.01 1.14 -11.49
N GLY A 52 2.79 0.90 -10.97
CA GLY A 52 2.29 -0.44 -10.63
C GLY A 52 2.72 -0.95 -9.26
N SER A 53 3.53 -0.21 -8.49
CA SER A 53 3.92 -0.62 -7.14
C SER A 53 2.78 -0.43 -6.15
N LEU A 54 2.71 -1.34 -5.18
CA LEU A 54 1.87 -1.19 -4.00
C LEU A 54 2.55 -0.24 -3.03
N VAL A 55 1.83 0.77 -2.57
CA VAL A 55 2.24 1.63 -1.47
C VAL A 55 1.50 1.19 -0.21
N VAL A 56 2.23 0.95 0.88
CA VAL A 56 1.66 0.61 2.19
C VAL A 56 2.22 1.50 3.31
N LYS A 57 1.38 1.77 4.32
CA LYS A 57 1.78 2.46 5.54
C LYS A 57 2.09 1.46 6.66
N LEU A 58 3.32 1.49 7.17
CA LEU A 58 3.81 0.60 8.22
C LEU A 58 4.49 1.41 9.33
N SER A 59 4.84 0.76 10.44
CA SER A 59 5.71 1.39 11.43
C SER A 59 7.05 1.78 10.78
N GLU A 60 7.70 2.84 11.29
CA GLU A 60 8.99 3.27 10.74
C GLU A 60 10.06 2.16 10.78
N GLU A 61 10.07 1.38 11.85
CA GLU A 61 10.98 0.24 12.01
C GLU A 61 10.75 -0.79 10.90
N ARG A 62 9.50 -1.18 10.67
CA ARG A 62 9.16 -2.14 9.62
C ARG A 62 9.48 -1.61 8.23
N ALA A 63 9.16 -0.35 7.95
CA ALA A 63 9.48 0.30 6.68
C ALA A 63 11.00 0.27 6.42
N ARG A 64 11.81 0.56 7.45
CA ARG A 64 13.27 0.50 7.35
C ARG A 64 13.78 -0.91 7.05
N ASP A 65 13.21 -1.93 7.69
CA ASP A 65 13.63 -3.32 7.47
C ASP A 65 13.33 -3.82 6.05
N LEU A 66 12.16 -3.46 5.51
CA LEU A 66 11.78 -3.80 4.13
C LEU A 66 12.69 -3.10 3.11
N ILE A 67 13.09 -1.86 3.39
CA ILE A 67 14.04 -1.13 2.54
C ILE A 67 15.44 -1.75 2.64
N ALA A 68 15.90 -2.07 3.85
CA ALA A 68 17.23 -2.63 4.07
C ALA A 68 17.41 -4.04 3.46
N SER A 69 16.34 -4.83 3.44
CA SER A 69 16.30 -6.16 2.81
C SER A 69 16.13 -6.11 1.29
N GLY A 70 15.79 -4.96 0.71
CA GLY A 70 15.54 -4.79 -0.72
C GLY A 70 14.16 -5.27 -1.18
N THR A 71 13.27 -5.64 -0.24
CA THR A 71 11.89 -6.04 -0.55
C THR A 71 11.02 -4.85 -0.98
N ALA A 72 11.35 -3.64 -0.52
CA ALA A 72 10.62 -2.42 -0.87
C ALA A 72 11.56 -1.23 -1.08
N GLY A 73 11.08 -0.22 -1.81
CA GLY A 73 11.73 1.09 -1.94
C GLY A 73 11.08 2.14 -1.04
N PRO A 74 11.73 3.29 -0.78
CA PRO A 74 11.12 4.40 -0.07
C PRO A 74 10.03 5.05 -0.93
N MET A 75 8.87 5.35 -0.34
CA MET A 75 7.88 6.21 -1.02
C MET A 75 8.35 7.67 -0.96
N ILE A 76 8.54 8.29 -2.13
CA ILE A 76 8.99 9.69 -2.23
C ILE A 76 7.81 10.63 -2.52
N MET A 77 7.57 11.58 -1.62
CA MET A 77 6.56 12.62 -1.81
C MET A 77 7.23 14.00 -1.78
N ARG A 78 7.02 14.79 -2.84
CA ARG A 78 7.59 16.15 -2.99
C ARG A 78 9.11 16.20 -2.73
N GLY A 79 9.83 15.20 -3.23
CA GLY A 79 11.29 15.10 -3.13
C GLY A 79 11.83 14.63 -1.78
N ARG A 80 10.98 14.15 -0.86
CA ARG A 80 11.41 13.60 0.43
C ARG A 80 10.79 12.22 0.69
N PRO A 81 11.53 11.29 1.31
CA PRO A 81 10.97 10.02 1.72
C PRO A 81 9.99 10.21 2.87
N LEU A 82 8.87 9.48 2.83
CA LEU A 82 7.95 9.37 3.96
C LEU A 82 8.37 8.16 4.81
N ARG A 83 8.70 8.40 6.09
CA ARG A 83 9.35 7.41 6.98
C ARG A 83 8.54 6.13 7.23
N GLU A 84 7.23 6.22 7.10
CA GLU A 84 6.28 5.13 7.37
C GLU A 84 5.70 4.51 6.09
N TRP A 85 6.20 4.91 4.92
CA TRP A 85 5.62 4.52 3.64
C TRP A 85 6.66 3.92 2.71
N VAL A 86 6.33 2.77 2.15
CA VAL A 86 7.19 2.02 1.23
C VAL A 86 6.46 1.69 -0.06
N GLU A 87 7.21 1.61 -1.16
CA GLU A 87 6.76 1.12 -2.46
C GLU A 87 7.24 -0.33 -2.63
N VAL A 88 6.30 -1.26 -2.76
CA VAL A 88 6.53 -2.69 -2.94
C VAL A 88 6.27 -3.03 -4.41
N PRO A 89 7.30 -3.48 -5.15
CA PRO A 89 7.13 -3.82 -6.55
C PRO A 89 6.23 -5.04 -6.74
N MET A 90 5.66 -5.19 -7.94
CA MET A 90 4.76 -6.30 -8.26
C MET A 90 5.45 -7.67 -8.24
N ASP A 91 6.77 -7.71 -8.48
CA ASP A 91 7.58 -8.94 -8.48
C ASP A 91 7.75 -9.55 -7.08
N ALA A 92 7.45 -8.79 -6.01
CA ALA A 92 7.29 -9.32 -4.66
C ALA A 92 6.13 -10.34 -4.56
N GLY A 93 5.15 -10.24 -5.45
CA GLY A 93 4.06 -11.21 -5.60
C GLY A 93 2.84 -10.96 -4.70
N ALA A 94 1.72 -11.57 -5.10
CA ALA A 94 0.41 -11.36 -4.49
C ALA A 94 0.35 -11.75 -2.99
N ALA A 95 1.09 -12.78 -2.58
CA ALA A 95 1.14 -13.21 -1.18
C ALA A 95 1.80 -12.14 -0.29
N VAL A 96 2.95 -11.60 -0.72
CA VAL A 96 3.64 -10.52 0.01
C VAL A 96 2.78 -9.26 0.06
N TRP A 97 2.09 -8.92 -1.03
CA TRP A 97 1.16 -7.80 -1.04
C TRP A 97 0.02 -7.99 -0.05
N ALA A 98 -0.59 -9.18 0.00
CA ALA A 98 -1.68 -9.46 0.94
C ALA A 98 -1.20 -9.34 2.40
N GLU A 99 -0.05 -9.91 2.73
CA GLU A 99 0.54 -9.83 4.08
C GLU A 99 0.84 -8.40 4.50
N LEU A 100 1.46 -7.59 3.63
CA LEU A 100 1.80 -6.21 3.93
C LEU A 100 0.58 -5.30 4.00
N ILE A 101 -0.47 -5.57 3.21
CA ILE A 101 -1.75 -4.85 3.30
C ILE A 101 -2.44 -5.15 4.64
N ASP A 102 -2.43 -6.41 5.10
CA ASP A 102 -2.95 -6.79 6.41
C ASP A 102 -2.16 -6.15 7.56
N GLU A 103 -0.83 -6.19 7.49
CA GLU A 103 0.06 -5.55 8.47
C GLU A 103 -0.20 -4.03 8.54
N ALA A 104 -0.33 -3.37 7.38
CA ALA A 104 -0.63 -1.95 7.28
C ALA A 104 -2.01 -1.60 7.87
N ARG A 105 -3.03 -2.42 7.60
CA ARG A 105 -4.37 -2.25 8.20
C ARG A 105 -4.29 -2.28 9.72
N VAL A 106 -3.65 -3.31 10.29
CA VAL A 106 -3.52 -3.47 11.74
C VAL A 106 -2.76 -2.29 12.36
N PHE A 107 -1.67 -1.85 11.74
CA PHE A 107 -0.90 -0.71 12.23
C PHE A 107 -1.71 0.58 12.19
N VAL A 108 -2.32 0.92 11.05
CA VAL A 108 -3.08 2.17 10.90
C VAL A 108 -4.31 2.18 11.79
N ASP A 109 -4.98 1.04 11.96
CA ASP A 109 -6.09 0.91 12.90
C ASP A 109 -5.62 1.17 14.35
N ALA A 110 -4.52 0.56 14.78
CA ALA A 110 -4.00 0.74 16.14
C ALA A 110 -3.60 2.19 16.48
N ILE A 111 -3.20 3.00 15.49
CA ILE A 111 -2.82 4.40 15.68
C ILE A 111 -3.95 5.40 15.35
N THR A 112 -5.13 4.90 14.95
CA THR A 112 -6.31 5.74 14.69
C THR A 112 -7.18 5.74 15.96
N PRO A 113 -7.37 6.89 16.63
CA PRO A 113 -8.16 6.98 17.86
C PRO A 113 -9.66 6.81 17.63
#